data_AF-A0A357Y059-F1
#
_entry.id   AF-A0A357Y059-F1
#
_cell.length_a   1.000
_cell.length_b   1.000
_cell.length_c   1.000
_cell.angle_alpha   90.00
_cell.angle_beta   90.00
_cell.angle_gamma   90.00
#
_symmetry.space_group_name_H-M   'P 1'
#
loop_
_entity.id
_entity.type
_entity.pdbx_description
1 polymer ?
#
loop_
_entity_poly.entity_id
_entity_poly.type
_entity_poly.pdbx_seq_one_letter_code
_entity_poly.pdbx_strand_id
1 'polypeptide(L)'
;MTASSLWSYPYSLSYFNEILPVRERPKMLLGSNIDWGQDAYFLREYLTKHPEIKSIRIAYSCPETIERIGIVSAGEPPSEPEPGWFALGVNDLYAASKRYAWLQNEEPGAVVGRSIYVFHIVQVNGERGHE
;
A
#
# COMPACT_ATOMS: atom_id res chain seq x y z
N MET A 1 17.23 -49.81 -3.22
CA MET A 1 17.31 -48.42 -2.75
C MET A 1 16.10 -47.67 -3.30
N THR A 2 15.09 -47.45 -2.47
CA THR A 2 13.81 -46.83 -2.83
C THR A 2 13.86 -45.36 -2.48
N ALA A 3 13.93 -44.48 -3.48
CA ALA A 3 13.75 -43.04 -3.30
C ALA A 3 12.42 -42.66 -3.97
N SER A 4 11.34 -42.73 -3.20
CA SER A 4 10.03 -42.25 -3.61
C SER A 4 10.02 -40.72 -3.54
N SER A 5 9.90 -40.08 -4.70
CA SER A 5 9.51 -38.69 -4.85
C SER A 5 8.07 -38.53 -4.38
N LEU A 6 7.89 -38.20 -3.10
CA LEU A 6 6.59 -37.86 -2.55
C LEU A 6 6.52 -36.35 -2.36
N TRP A 7 5.56 -35.77 -3.09
CA TRP A 7 4.89 -34.52 -2.76
C TRP A 7 5.53 -33.19 -3.18
N SER A 8 5.30 -32.82 -4.44
CA SER A 8 5.23 -31.41 -4.85
C SER A 8 4.01 -30.74 -4.18
N TYR A 9 4.24 -30.09 -3.04
CA TYR A 9 3.36 -29.03 -2.51
C TYR A 9 3.96 -27.70 -2.97
N PRO A 10 3.30 -26.90 -3.82
CA PRO A 10 3.80 -25.58 -4.17
C PRO A 10 3.26 -24.53 -3.18
N TYR A 11 4.15 -23.61 -2.78
CA TYR A 11 3.89 -22.33 -2.11
C TYR A 11 3.45 -22.34 -0.63
N SER A 12 4.43 -22.53 0.24
CA SER A 12 4.49 -21.81 1.51
C SER A 12 5.42 -20.62 1.33
N LEU A 13 4.89 -19.40 1.28
CA LEU A 13 5.65 -18.16 1.52
C LEU A 13 4.65 -17.06 1.94
N SER A 14 4.38 -17.09 3.24
CA SER A 14 4.22 -15.89 4.07
C SER A 14 2.93 -15.09 3.92
N TYR A 15 1.86 -15.72 4.34
CA TYR A 15 0.74 -15.04 4.99
C TYR A 15 1.25 -14.42 6.31
N PHE A 16 1.75 -13.19 6.29
CA PHE A 16 2.00 -12.42 7.53
C PHE A 16 0.81 -11.51 7.81
N ASN A 17 -0.26 -12.12 8.32
CA ASN A 17 -1.11 -11.45 9.30
C ASN A 17 -0.30 -11.37 10.60
N GLU A 18 0.61 -10.41 10.67
CA GLU A 18 1.26 -10.04 11.92
C GLU A 18 0.79 -8.65 12.29
N ILE A 19 -0.17 -8.67 13.22
CA ILE A 19 -0.53 -7.65 14.19
C ILE A 19 0.78 -7.20 14.86
N LEU A 20 1.51 -6.31 14.20
CA LEU A 20 2.51 -5.47 14.81
C LEU A 20 1.99 -4.04 14.70
N PRO A 21 2.10 -3.23 15.77
CA PRO A 21 1.71 -1.83 15.70
C PRO A 21 2.47 -1.14 14.56
N VAL A 22 1.69 -0.55 13.65
CA VAL A 22 2.13 0.11 12.40
C VAL A 22 3.24 1.14 12.64
N ARG A 23 3.33 1.68 13.85
CA ARG A 23 4.28 2.72 14.27
C ARG A 23 5.76 2.33 14.20
N GLU A 24 6.12 1.05 14.28
CA GLU A 24 7.55 0.65 14.40
C GLU A 24 8.18 0.08 13.12
N ARG A 25 7.38 -0.22 12.08
CA ARG A 25 7.86 -0.79 10.81
C ARG A 25 8.57 0.18 9.83
N PRO A 26 8.39 1.52 9.84
CA PRO A 26 8.98 2.39 8.81
C PRO A 26 10.51 2.48 8.80
N LYS A 27 11.18 2.21 9.93
CA LYS A 27 12.62 2.44 10.07
C LYS A 27 13.51 1.32 9.52
N MET A 28 12.95 0.12 9.30
CA MET A 28 13.73 -1.05 8.88
C MET A 28 13.77 -1.26 7.35
N LEU A 29 12.98 -0.51 6.58
CA LEU A 29 12.78 -0.72 5.13
C LEU A 29 13.31 0.40 4.24
N LEU A 30 13.85 1.47 4.83
CA LEU A 30 14.40 2.63 4.10
C LEU A 30 15.73 2.34 3.38
N GLY A 31 16.29 1.12 3.50
CA GLY A 31 17.68 0.84 3.15
C GLY A 31 17.93 0.04 1.87
N SER A 32 16.94 -0.53 1.19
CA SER A 32 17.22 -1.32 -0.03
C SER A 32 16.02 -1.47 -0.97
N ASN A 33 16.25 -1.05 -2.22
CA ASN A 33 15.74 -1.69 -3.44
C ASN A 33 14.21 -1.58 -3.62
N ILE A 34 13.64 -0.43 -4.02
CA ILE A 34 13.72 0.10 -5.40
C ILE A 34 14.10 -0.99 -6.40
N ASP A 35 13.18 -1.91 -6.67
CA ASP A 35 13.16 -2.62 -7.95
C ASP A 35 11.86 -2.26 -8.67
N TRP A 36 12.01 -1.78 -9.89
CA TRP A 36 11.07 -0.94 -10.61
C TRP A 36 9.75 -1.65 -10.98
N GLY A 37 8.74 -1.51 -10.13
CA GLY A 37 7.35 -1.84 -10.47
C GLY A 37 6.84 -3.20 -10.03
N GLN A 38 7.63 -3.98 -9.29
CA GLN A 38 7.17 -5.23 -8.71
C GLN A 38 6.07 -4.97 -7.66
N ASP A 39 6.21 -3.92 -6.84
CA ASP A 39 5.19 -3.57 -5.85
C ASP A 39 3.91 -3.04 -6.47
N ALA A 40 4.03 -2.32 -7.58
CA ALA A 40 2.90 -1.88 -8.38
C ALA A 40 2.12 -3.09 -8.96
N TYR A 41 2.82 -4.17 -9.36
CA TYR A 41 2.16 -5.42 -9.77
C TYR A 41 1.34 -6.03 -8.63
N PHE A 42 1.90 -6.07 -7.41
CA PHE A 42 1.14 -6.53 -6.25
C PHE A 42 -0.08 -5.64 -5.97
N LEU A 43 0.01 -4.32 -6.21
CA LEU A 43 -1.14 -3.41 -6.12
C LEU A 43 -2.21 -3.76 -7.16
N ARG A 44 -1.84 -4.07 -8.40
CA ARG A 44 -2.78 -4.52 -9.43
C ARG A 44 -3.48 -5.82 -9.02
N GLU A 45 -2.72 -6.80 -8.54
CA GLU A 45 -3.28 -8.07 -8.06
C GLU A 45 -4.24 -7.86 -6.88
N TYR A 46 -3.88 -6.97 -5.95
CA TYR A 46 -4.74 -6.57 -4.84
C TYR A 46 -6.05 -5.97 -5.37
N LEU A 47 -6.00 -4.97 -6.26
CA LEU A 47 -7.20 -4.37 -6.84
C LEU A 47 -8.08 -5.37 -7.62
N THR A 48 -7.46 -6.37 -8.26
CA THR A 48 -8.19 -7.44 -8.96
C THR A 48 -8.97 -8.35 -7.98
N LYS A 49 -8.43 -8.57 -6.78
CA LYS A 49 -9.06 -9.37 -5.72
C LYS A 49 -10.09 -8.56 -4.89
N HIS A 50 -10.07 -7.25 -5.02
CA HIS A 50 -10.90 -6.31 -4.27
C HIS A 50 -11.81 -5.48 -5.20
N PRO A 51 -12.80 -6.10 -5.87
CA PRO A 51 -13.71 -5.42 -6.81
C PRO A 51 -14.60 -4.35 -6.14
N GLU A 52 -14.67 -4.31 -4.81
CA GLU A 52 -15.29 -3.22 -4.04
C GLU A 52 -14.58 -1.88 -4.21
N ILE A 53 -13.28 -1.89 -4.58
CA ILE A 53 -12.47 -0.69 -4.80
C ILE A 53 -12.69 -0.19 -6.23
N LYS A 54 -13.77 0.58 -6.42
CA LYS A 54 -14.14 1.11 -7.75
C LYS A 54 -13.27 2.29 -8.22
N SER A 55 -12.69 3.01 -7.28
CA SER A 55 -11.91 4.22 -7.53
C SER A 55 -10.89 4.37 -6.42
N ILE A 56 -9.62 4.54 -6.79
CA ILE A 56 -8.50 4.66 -5.86
C ILE A 56 -7.58 5.80 -6.31
N ARG A 57 -7.20 6.69 -5.39
CA ARG A 57 -6.21 7.74 -5.63
C ARG A 57 -4.84 7.25 -5.22
N ILE A 58 -3.82 7.48 -6.05
CA ILE A 58 -2.50 6.83 -5.90
C ILE A 58 -1.42 7.90 -5.83
N ALA A 59 -0.61 7.87 -4.76
CA ALA A 59 0.66 8.60 -4.68
C ALA A 59 1.80 7.58 -4.68
N TYR A 60 2.57 7.55 -5.75
CA TYR A 60 3.69 6.63 -5.89
C TYR A 60 4.80 7.31 -6.67
N SER A 61 6.03 7.17 -6.21
CA SER A 61 7.21 7.85 -6.77
C SER A 61 7.47 7.57 -8.26
N CYS A 62 6.82 6.55 -8.86
CA CYS A 62 6.87 6.26 -10.29
C CYS A 62 5.45 6.09 -10.88
N PRO A 63 4.71 7.18 -11.15
CA PRO A 63 3.33 7.11 -11.63
C PRO A 63 3.21 6.42 -12.99
N GLU A 64 4.19 6.57 -13.88
CA GLU A 64 4.22 5.92 -15.20
C GLU A 64 4.13 4.39 -15.10
N THR A 65 4.65 3.79 -14.03
CA THR A 65 4.58 2.35 -13.82
C THR A 65 3.15 1.90 -13.52
N ILE A 66 2.37 2.69 -12.77
CA ILE A 66 0.97 2.43 -12.41
C ILE A 66 0.11 2.36 -13.68
N GLU A 67 0.29 3.32 -14.57
CA GLU A 67 -0.42 3.37 -15.86
C GLU A 67 0.01 2.22 -16.78
N ARG A 68 1.32 1.93 -16.87
CA ARG A 68 1.87 0.87 -17.73
C ARG A 68 1.34 -0.52 -17.36
N ILE A 69 1.07 -0.78 -16.08
CA ILE A 69 0.49 -2.06 -15.64
C ILE A 69 -1.04 -2.08 -15.69
N GLY A 70 -1.69 -1.00 -16.13
CA GLY A 70 -3.13 -0.92 -16.34
C GLY A 70 -3.95 -0.56 -15.10
N ILE A 71 -3.35 0.06 -14.08
CA ILE A 71 -4.11 0.62 -12.96
C ILE A 71 -4.55 2.03 -13.34
N VAL A 72 -5.86 2.27 -13.29
CA VAL A 72 -6.43 3.62 -13.48
C VAL A 72 -6.50 4.31 -12.12
N SER A 73 -5.60 5.27 -11.90
CA SER A 73 -5.64 6.13 -10.72
C SER A 73 -6.74 7.20 -10.89
N ALA A 74 -7.52 7.43 -9.84
CA ALA A 74 -8.51 8.51 -9.77
C ALA A 74 -7.88 9.90 -9.50
N GLY A 75 -6.55 9.98 -9.52
CA GLY A 75 -5.78 11.19 -9.27
C GLY A 75 -4.85 11.04 -8.06
N GLU A 76 -4.21 12.14 -7.69
CA GLU A 76 -3.41 12.18 -6.47
C GLU A 76 -4.32 12.20 -5.22
N PRO A 77 -3.90 11.57 -4.12
CA PRO A 77 -4.55 11.74 -2.83
C PRO A 77 -4.57 13.22 -2.41
N PRO A 78 -5.61 13.65 -1.69
CA PRO A 78 -5.72 15.01 -1.18
C PRO A 78 -4.72 15.23 -0.04
N SER A 79 -4.32 16.49 0.12
CA SER A 79 -3.45 16.90 1.23
C SER A 79 -4.22 17.00 2.56
N GLU A 80 -5.55 17.03 2.49
CA GLU A 80 -6.47 17.10 3.63
C GLU A 80 -7.28 15.80 3.73
N PRO A 81 -7.77 15.45 4.93
CA PRO A 81 -8.58 14.25 5.13
C PRO A 81 -9.85 14.27 4.26
N GLU A 82 -9.98 13.28 3.37
CA GLU A 82 -11.19 13.04 2.60
C GLU A 82 -11.56 11.55 2.65
N PRO A 83 -12.85 11.20 2.57
CA PRO A 83 -13.26 9.81 2.45
C PRO A 83 -12.87 9.25 1.07
N GLY A 84 -12.47 7.99 1.05
CA GLY A 84 -12.09 7.30 -0.18
C GLY A 84 -11.03 6.23 0.02
N TRP A 85 -10.63 5.65 -1.11
CA TRP A 85 -9.53 4.70 -1.17
C TRP A 85 -8.26 5.40 -1.64
N PHE A 86 -7.18 5.16 -0.91
CA PHE A 86 -5.87 5.74 -1.20
C PHE A 86 -4.80 4.66 -1.21
N ALA A 87 -3.90 4.67 -2.19
CA ALA A 87 -2.69 3.85 -2.18
C ALA A 87 -1.48 4.77 -2.18
N LEU A 88 -0.62 4.65 -1.18
CA LEU A 88 0.57 5.50 -1.03
C LEU A 88 1.82 4.64 -0.91
N GLY A 89 2.83 4.96 -1.71
CA GLY A 89 4.18 4.49 -1.48
C GLY A 89 4.70 4.98 -0.13
N VAL A 90 5.47 4.16 0.58
CA VAL A 90 6.05 4.49 1.89
C VAL A 90 6.91 5.76 1.82
N ASN A 91 7.59 5.98 0.70
CA ASN A 91 8.38 7.19 0.46
C ASN A 91 7.51 8.44 0.36
N ASP A 92 6.37 8.35 -0.36
CA ASP A 92 5.42 9.44 -0.52
C ASP A 92 4.67 9.71 0.80
N LEU A 93 4.29 8.66 1.53
CA LEU A 93 3.60 8.75 2.82
C LEU A 93 4.47 9.45 3.88
N TYR A 94 5.75 9.09 3.98
CA TYR A 94 6.70 9.63 4.96
C TYR A 94 7.61 10.72 4.38
N ALA A 95 7.25 11.30 3.24
CA ALA A 95 8.02 12.38 2.62
C ALA A 95 8.17 13.58 3.57
N ALA A 96 9.30 14.28 3.46
CA ALA A 96 9.59 15.46 4.28
C ALA A 96 8.56 16.59 4.10
N SER A 97 7.84 16.62 2.97
CA SER A 97 6.74 17.56 2.71
C SER A 97 5.56 17.40 3.66
N LYS A 98 5.41 16.23 4.31
CA LYS A 98 4.28 15.89 5.19
C LYS A 98 2.90 16.06 4.53
N ARG A 99 2.84 16.02 3.20
CA ARG A 99 1.59 16.19 2.42
C ARG A 99 0.48 15.21 2.84
N TYR A 100 0.88 14.00 3.25
CA TYR A 100 -0.03 12.93 3.66
C TYR A 100 0.09 12.58 5.14
N ALA A 101 0.49 13.54 6.00
CA ALA A 101 0.66 13.31 7.43
C ALA A 101 -0.63 12.88 8.14
N TRP A 102 -1.80 13.24 7.60
CA TRP A 102 -3.07 12.81 8.13
C TRP A 102 -3.25 11.28 7.99
N LEU A 103 -2.84 10.69 6.87
CA LEU A 103 -2.84 9.23 6.65
C LEU A 103 -1.80 8.49 7.51
N GLN A 104 -0.74 9.16 7.98
CA GLN A 104 0.25 8.52 8.87
C GLN A 104 -0.33 8.17 10.25
N ASN A 105 -1.43 8.82 10.65
CA ASN A 105 -2.13 8.51 11.89
C ASN A 105 -3.23 7.46 11.70
N GLU A 106 -3.58 7.16 10.44
CA GLU A 106 -4.58 6.15 10.10
C GLU A 106 -3.94 4.77 10.01
N GLU A 107 -4.70 3.74 10.38
CA GLU A 107 -4.26 2.36 10.17
C GLU A 107 -4.49 1.96 8.71
N PRO A 108 -3.46 1.50 7.97
CA PRO A 108 -3.64 1.02 6.60
C PRO A 108 -4.51 -0.23 6.61
N GLY A 109 -5.51 -0.27 5.73
CA GLY A 109 -6.35 -1.46 5.52
C GLY A 109 -5.58 -2.62 4.90
N ALA A 110 -4.50 -2.32 4.16
CA ALA A 110 -3.54 -3.31 3.68
C ALA A 110 -2.16 -2.70 3.43
N VAL A 111 -1.12 -3.55 3.51
CA VAL A 111 0.23 -3.21 3.04
C VAL A 111 0.59 -4.16 1.90
N VAL A 112 0.74 -3.61 0.71
CA VAL A 112 0.98 -4.32 -0.55
C VAL A 112 2.43 -4.14 -0.97
N GLY A 113 3.09 -5.24 -1.38
CA GLY A 113 4.51 -5.19 -1.78
C GLY A 113 5.46 -4.74 -0.66
N ARG A 114 5.01 -4.65 0.59
CA ARG A 114 5.74 -4.09 1.76
C ARG A 114 6.11 -2.60 1.66
N SER A 115 5.76 -1.94 0.55
CA SER A 115 6.10 -0.55 0.27
C SER A 115 4.89 0.31 -0.08
N ILE A 116 3.72 -0.28 -0.40
CA ILE A 116 2.50 0.45 -0.75
C ILE A 116 1.46 0.23 0.35
N TYR A 117 0.97 1.31 0.92
CA TYR A 117 -0.03 1.32 1.98
C TYR A 117 -1.38 1.66 1.36
N VAL A 118 -2.37 0.79 1.55
CA VAL A 118 -3.74 0.99 1.07
C VAL A 118 -4.60 1.42 2.25
N PHE A 119 -5.25 2.56 2.13
CA PHE A 119 -6.13 3.14 3.14
C PHE A 119 -7.57 3.15 2.63
N HIS A 120 -8.51 2.91 3.55
CA HIS A 120 -9.93 3.05 3.31
C HIS A 120 -10.51 3.99 4.35
N ILE A 121 -10.79 5.22 3.95
CA ILE A 121 -11.31 6.25 4.84
C ILE A 121 -12.82 6.32 4.61
N VAL A 122 -13.59 5.80 5.57
CA VAL A 122 -15.06 5.75 5.48
C VAL A 122 -15.68 7.07 5.95
N GLN A 123 -15.13 7.65 7.01
CA GLN A 123 -15.56 8.93 7.55
C GLN A 123 -14.33 9.72 7.99
N VAL A 124 -14.34 11.00 7.63
CA VAL A 124 -13.40 11.96 8.17
C VAL A 124 -14.06 12.53 9.41
N ASN A 125 -13.58 12.17 10.60
CA ASN A 125 -13.94 12.91 11.79
C ASN A 125 -13.29 14.28 11.66
N GLY A 126 -14.08 15.29 11.30
CA GLY A 126 -13.68 16.67 11.19
C GLY A 126 -13.36 17.25 12.56
N GLU A 127 -12.29 16.79 13.19
CA GLU A 127 -11.83 17.29 14.48
C GLU A 127 -10.30 17.32 14.52
N ARG A 128 -9.74 18.46 14.09
CA ARG A 128 -8.90 19.33 14.95
C ARG A 128 -8.21 20.48 14.18
N GLY A 129 -8.64 21.71 14.50
CA GLY A 129 -7.84 22.95 14.51
C GLY A 129 -7.79 23.74 13.19
N HIS A 130 -7.97 25.07 13.15
CA HIS A 130 -7.78 26.05 14.23
C HIS A 130 -8.53 27.37 13.91
N GLU A 131 -9.04 27.99 14.96
CA GLU A 131 -9.43 29.41 15.05
C GLU A 131 -8.27 30.37 14.76
#